data_AF-A0A495KNV7-F1
#
_entry.id   AF-A0A495KNV7-F1
#
_cell.length_a   1.000
_cell.length_b   1.000
_cell.length_c   1.000
_cell.angle_alpha   90.00
_cell.angle_beta   90.00
_cell.angle_gamma   90.00
#
_symmetry.space_group_name_H-M   'P 1'
#
loop_
_entity.id
_entity.type
_entity.pdbx_description
1 polymer ?
#
loop_
_entity_poly.entity_id
_entity_poly.type
_entity_poly.pdbx_seq_one_letter_code
_entity_poly.pdbx_strand_id
1 'polypeptide(L)'
;MKEKILTYAVISFAIINIWTLYLFFDYFTEKDEIMHSLGLFLNFVYTAVAAVVLGGILLLIRLVYHYQKKANPLQANFLYVLSGLFNLNIFIIWAVSLSLNMLELGSGRLQICAIASLLLGILILLDIYKSSFKSAA
;
A
#
# COMPACT_ATOMS: atom_id res chain seq x y z
N MET A 1 -0.01 -22.81 -4.98
CA MET A 1 -0.65 -21.49 -4.76
C MET A 1 0.15 -20.63 -3.79
N LYS A 2 0.53 -21.17 -2.63
CA LYS A 2 1.40 -20.50 -1.63
C LYS A 2 2.70 -19.94 -2.22
N GLU A 3 3.45 -20.75 -2.98
CA GLU A 3 4.70 -20.31 -3.63
C GLU A 3 4.50 -19.11 -4.56
N LYS A 4 3.49 -19.14 -5.45
CA LYS A 4 3.19 -18.01 -6.35
C LYS A 4 2.91 -16.72 -5.60
N ILE A 5 2.14 -16.78 -4.51
CA ILE A 5 1.81 -15.61 -3.68
C ILE A 5 3.04 -15.09 -2.96
N LEU A 6 3.91 -15.99 -2.50
CA LEU A 6 5.17 -15.64 -1.85
C LEU A 6 6.13 -14.99 -2.86
N THR A 7 6.22 -15.52 -4.07
CA THR A 7 6.93 -14.89 -5.19
C THR A 7 6.38 -13.48 -5.47
N TYR A 8 5.06 -13.32 -5.55
CA TYR A 8 4.46 -12.00 -5.74
C TYR A 8 4.75 -11.06 -4.57
N ALA A 9 4.71 -11.54 -3.33
CA ALA A 9 5.06 -10.73 -2.17
C ALA A 9 6.52 -10.25 -2.21
N VAL A 10 7.45 -11.13 -2.61
CA VAL A 10 8.88 -10.77 -2.78
C VAL A 10 9.06 -9.73 -3.90
N ILE A 11 8.43 -9.93 -5.06
CA ILE A 11 8.48 -8.97 -6.18
C ILE A 11 7.87 -7.64 -5.77
N SER A 12 6.71 -7.66 -5.11
CA SER A 12 6.07 -6.47 -4.58
C SER A 12 6.96 -5.74 -3.59
N PHE A 13 7.60 -6.46 -2.67
CA PHE A 13 8.54 -5.87 -1.73
C PHE A 13 9.72 -5.19 -2.45
N ALA A 14 10.30 -5.84 -3.47
CA ALA A 14 11.38 -5.24 -4.26
C ALA A 14 10.92 -3.94 -4.96
N ILE A 15 9.74 -3.95 -5.61
CA ILE A 15 9.19 -2.77 -6.29
C ILE A 15 8.91 -1.63 -5.31
N ILE A 16 8.33 -1.94 -4.16
CA ILE A 16 8.05 -0.95 -3.11
C ILE A 16 9.37 -0.33 -2.64
N ASN A 17 10.41 -1.13 -2.40
CA ASN A 17 11.72 -0.61 -2.02
C ASN A 17 12.34 0.28 -3.10
N ILE A 18 12.27 -0.11 -4.38
CA ILE A 18 12.74 0.73 -5.49
C ILE A 18 12.01 2.08 -5.48
N TRP A 19 10.69 2.06 -5.31
CA TRP A 19 9.88 3.27 -5.25
C TRP A 19 10.23 4.15 -4.04
N THR A 20 10.39 3.57 -2.85
CA THR A 20 10.78 4.32 -1.64
C THR A 20 12.19 4.92 -1.79
N LEU A 21 13.13 4.16 -2.34
CA LEU A 21 14.48 4.63 -2.62
C LEU A 21 14.47 5.75 -3.66
N TYR A 22 13.64 5.64 -4.71
CA TYR A 22 13.48 6.71 -5.70
C TYR A 22 13.04 8.01 -5.02
N LEU A 23 11.98 7.98 -4.20
CA LEU A 23 11.55 9.17 -3.45
C LEU A 23 12.62 9.70 -2.50
N PHE A 24 13.40 8.82 -1.89
CA PHE A 24 14.50 9.20 -1.02
C PHE A 24 15.63 9.88 -1.78
N PHE A 25 16.08 9.32 -2.91
CA PHE A 25 17.13 9.93 -3.72
C PHE A 25 16.67 11.27 -4.30
N ASP A 26 15.45 11.35 -4.80
CA ASP A 26 14.84 12.58 -5.31
C ASP A 26 14.88 13.71 -4.27
N TYR A 27 14.68 13.39 -2.99
CA TYR A 27 14.81 14.34 -1.89
C TYR A 27 16.25 14.85 -1.69
N PHE A 28 17.29 14.01 -1.90
CA PHE A 28 18.69 14.38 -1.64
C PHE A 28 19.46 14.94 -2.85
N THR A 29 19.03 14.67 -4.10
CA THR A 29 19.79 15.06 -5.29
C THR A 29 19.40 16.41 -5.91
N GLU A 30 18.25 16.99 -5.56
CA GLU A 30 17.80 18.27 -6.10
C GLU A 30 18.08 19.44 -5.15
N LYS A 31 18.46 20.60 -5.72
CA LYS A 31 18.98 21.76 -4.98
C LYS A 31 17.91 22.43 -4.11
N ASP A 32 18.35 22.90 -2.94
CA ASP A 32 17.57 23.49 -1.83
C ASP A 32 16.58 24.60 -2.21
N GLU A 33 15.40 24.24 -2.73
CA GLU A 33 14.26 25.16 -2.82
C GLU A 33 13.05 24.60 -2.04
N ILE A 34 12.38 25.46 -1.28
CA ILE A 34 11.19 25.15 -0.46
C ILE A 34 10.06 24.51 -1.30
N MET A 35 10.01 24.84 -2.59
CA MET A 35 9.07 24.25 -3.55
C MET A 35 9.29 22.74 -3.76
N HIS A 36 10.50 22.23 -3.53
CA HIS A 36 10.87 20.83 -3.68
C HIS A 36 10.29 19.94 -2.58
N SER A 37 10.49 20.33 -1.32
CA SER A 37 9.93 19.61 -0.17
C SER A 37 8.39 19.51 -0.27
N LEU A 38 7.76 20.53 -0.83
CA LEU A 38 6.32 20.56 -1.09
C LEU A 38 5.92 19.62 -2.25
N GLY A 39 6.71 19.59 -3.33
CA GLY A 39 6.49 18.67 -4.45
C GLY A 39 6.58 17.20 -4.05
N LEU A 40 7.59 16.86 -3.24
CA LEU A 40 7.82 15.50 -2.75
C LEU A 40 6.72 15.06 -1.76
N PHE A 41 6.27 15.98 -0.91
CA PHE A 41 5.10 15.79 -0.05
C PHE A 41 3.82 15.55 -0.89
N LEU A 42 3.57 16.35 -1.92
CA LEU A 42 2.41 16.17 -2.80
C LEU A 42 2.47 14.85 -3.58
N ASN A 43 3.66 14.43 -4.03
CA ASN A 43 3.86 13.14 -4.67
C ASN A 43 3.54 11.98 -3.71
N PHE A 44 3.97 12.10 -2.44
CA PHE A 44 3.58 11.15 -1.39
C PHE A 44 2.07 11.15 -1.12
N VAL A 45 1.43 12.31 -1.02
CA VAL A 45 -0.03 12.42 -0.83
C VAL A 45 -0.78 11.77 -2.00
N TYR A 46 -0.37 12.05 -3.23
CA TYR A 46 -1.00 11.51 -4.43
C TYR A 46 -0.87 9.98 -4.50
N THR A 47 0.31 9.46 -4.20
CA THR A 47 0.55 8.00 -4.17
C THR A 47 -0.20 7.32 -3.02
N ALA A 48 -0.31 7.96 -1.85
CA ALA A 48 -1.14 7.48 -0.75
C ALA A 48 -2.64 7.41 -1.12
N VAL A 49 -3.18 8.47 -1.72
CA VAL A 49 -4.57 8.48 -2.21
C VAL A 49 -4.77 7.40 -3.27
N ALA A 50 -3.86 7.28 -4.24
CA ALA A 50 -3.92 6.27 -5.28
C ALA A 50 -3.90 4.83 -4.70
N ALA A 51 -3.10 4.59 -3.67
CA ALA A 51 -3.02 3.29 -3.01
C ALA A 51 -4.32 2.92 -2.28
N VAL A 52 -4.94 3.88 -1.59
CA VAL A 52 -6.25 3.69 -0.93
C VAL A 52 -7.33 3.39 -1.96
N VAL A 53 -7.39 4.17 -3.05
CA VAL A 53 -8.37 3.97 -4.12
C VAL A 53 -8.18 2.60 -4.78
N LEU A 54 -6.93 2.24 -5.13
CA LEU A 54 -6.62 0.95 -5.75
C LEU A 54 -6.97 -0.22 -4.81
N GLY A 55 -6.58 -0.13 -3.53
CA GLY A 55 -6.91 -1.16 -2.54
C GLY A 55 -8.42 -1.30 -2.32
N GLY A 56 -9.14 -0.18 -2.26
CA GLY A 56 -10.60 -0.16 -2.17
C GLY A 56 -11.27 -0.82 -3.39
N ILE A 57 -10.88 -0.44 -4.61
CA ILE A 57 -11.41 -1.03 -5.85
C ILE A 57 -11.16 -2.55 -5.87
N LEU A 58 -9.95 -2.98 -5.56
CA LEU A 58 -9.58 -4.39 -5.57
C LEU A 58 -10.36 -5.21 -4.53
N LEU A 59 -10.60 -4.66 -3.34
CA LEU A 59 -11.47 -5.28 -2.33
C LEU A 59 -12.93 -5.34 -2.77
N LEU A 60 -13.45 -4.27 -3.38
CA LEU A 60 -14.82 -4.24 -3.89
C LEU A 60 -15.03 -5.29 -4.99
N ILE A 61 -14.11 -5.39 -5.94
CA ILE A 61 -14.16 -6.43 -6.98
C ILE A 61 -14.16 -7.81 -6.33
N ARG A 62 -13.31 -8.02 -5.32
CA ARG A 62 -13.27 -9.30 -4.58
C ARG A 62 -14.61 -9.61 -3.90
N LEU A 63 -15.25 -8.61 -3.30
CA LEU A 63 -16.56 -8.74 -2.65
C LEU A 63 -17.67 -9.07 -3.66
N VAL A 64 -17.66 -8.45 -4.84
CA VAL A 64 -18.60 -8.76 -5.93
C VAL A 64 -18.46 -10.21 -6.39
N TYR A 65 -17.24 -10.71 -6.61
CA TYR A 65 -17.03 -12.11 -6.98
C TYR A 65 -17.47 -13.08 -5.87
N HIS A 66 -17.26 -12.71 -4.60
CA HIS A 66 -17.73 -13.50 -3.47
C HIS A 66 -19.26 -13.61 -3.45
N TYR A 67 -19.98 -12.50 -3.67
CA TYR A 67 -21.44 -12.48 -3.73
C TYR A 67 -21.98 -13.28 -4.92
N GLN A 68 -21.28 -13.23 -6.07
CA GLN A 68 -21.65 -13.98 -7.27
C GLN A 68 -21.32 -15.48 -7.20
N LYS A 69 -20.72 -15.97 -6.09
CA LYS A 69 -20.28 -17.38 -5.91
C LYS A 69 -19.42 -17.93 -7.09
N LYS A 70 -18.72 -17.05 -7.80
CA LYS A 70 -17.83 -17.43 -8.92
C LYS A 70 -16.42 -17.69 -8.41
N ALA A 71 -15.65 -18.51 -9.16
CA ALA A 71 -14.23 -18.68 -8.91
C ALA A 71 -13.53 -17.31 -8.94
N ASN A 72 -12.73 -17.02 -7.91
CA ASN A 72 -12.21 -15.67 -7.68
C ASN A 72 -10.77 -15.56 -8.20
N PRO A 73 -10.54 -14.94 -9.38
CA PRO A 73 -9.19 -14.83 -9.95
C PRO A 73 -8.28 -13.88 -9.15
N LEU A 74 -8.83 -13.05 -8.25
CA LEU A 74 -8.05 -12.09 -7.45
C LEU A 74 -7.28 -12.72 -6.29
N GLN A 75 -7.62 -13.94 -5.87
CA GLN A 75 -6.92 -14.62 -4.76
C GLN A 75 -5.43 -14.85 -5.02
N ALA A 76 -4.99 -14.84 -6.27
CA ALA A 76 -3.60 -15.00 -6.67
C ALA A 76 -3.15 -13.91 -7.65
N ASN A 77 -3.77 -12.73 -7.61
CA ASN A 77 -3.37 -11.63 -8.48
C ASN A 77 -2.23 -10.83 -7.84
N PHE A 78 -1.15 -10.63 -8.60
CA PHE A 78 -0.01 -9.81 -8.19
C PHE A 78 -0.44 -8.41 -7.72
N LEU A 79 -1.36 -7.76 -8.42
CA LEU A 79 -1.83 -6.41 -8.06
C LEU A 79 -2.54 -6.38 -6.70
N TYR A 80 -3.18 -7.48 -6.33
CA TYR A 80 -3.85 -7.61 -5.03
C TYR A 80 -2.83 -7.70 -3.89
N VAL A 81 -1.79 -8.52 -4.07
CA VAL A 81 -0.68 -8.65 -3.11
C VAL A 81 0.10 -7.32 -3.00
N LEU A 82 0.44 -6.73 -4.15
CA LEU A 82 1.13 -5.45 -4.23
C LEU A 82 0.35 -4.36 -3.51
N SER A 83 -0.96 -4.25 -3.77
CA SER A 83 -1.81 -3.22 -3.14
C SER A 83 -1.86 -3.35 -1.62
N GLY A 84 -1.94 -4.58 -1.08
CA GLY A 84 -1.91 -4.81 0.36
C GLY A 84 -0.60 -4.39 1.01
N LEU A 85 0.54 -4.81 0.42
CA LEU A 85 1.87 -4.46 0.92
C LEU A 85 2.18 -2.97 0.76
N PHE A 86 1.75 -2.35 -0.33
CA PHE A 86 1.97 -0.93 -0.59
C PHE A 86 1.17 -0.04 0.38
N ASN A 87 -0.08 -0.40 0.68
CA ASN A 87 -0.88 0.30 1.68
C ASN A 87 -0.25 0.20 3.08
N LEU A 88 0.30 -0.96 3.47
CA LEU A 88 1.06 -1.06 4.72
C LEU A 88 2.33 -0.20 4.70
N ASN A 89 3.05 -0.18 3.58
CA ASN A 89 4.25 0.65 3.45
C ASN A 89 3.94 2.14 3.64
N ILE A 90 2.87 2.66 3.03
CA ILE A 90 2.40 4.04 3.23
C ILE A 90 2.11 4.33 4.70
N PHE A 91 1.43 3.41 5.40
CA PHE A 91 1.17 3.59 6.82
C PHE A 91 2.46 3.61 7.65
N ILE A 92 3.42 2.72 7.35
CA ILE A 92 4.72 2.69 8.04
C ILE A 92 5.46 4.01 7.82
N ILE A 93 5.53 4.51 6.58
CA ILE A 93 6.16 5.80 6.26
C ILE A 93 5.51 6.92 7.08
N TRP A 94 4.17 6.98 7.09
CA TRP A 94 3.44 7.97 7.89
C TRP A 94 3.72 7.87 9.40
N ALA A 95 3.76 6.66 9.96
CA ALA A 95 4.04 6.42 11.38
C ALA A 95 5.48 6.81 11.77
N VAL A 96 6.45 6.56 10.88
CA VAL A 96 7.83 7.02 11.06
C VAL A 96 7.89 8.55 11.01
N SER A 97 7.21 9.18 10.05
CA SER A 97 7.16 10.64 9.95
C SER A 97 6.53 11.32 11.17
N LEU A 98 5.50 10.71 11.76
CA LEU A 98 4.95 11.15 13.05
C LEU A 98 5.99 11.09 14.17
N SER A 99 6.77 10.00 14.23
CA SER A 99 7.81 9.81 15.24
C SER A 99 8.95 10.83 15.12
N LEU A 100 9.19 11.34 13.91
CA LEU A 100 10.15 12.40 13.62
C LEU A 100 9.62 13.82 13.91
N ASN A 101 8.41 13.95 14.49
CA ASN A 101 7.74 15.23 14.75
C ASN A 101 7.57 16.11 13.50
N MET A 102 7.45 15.50 12.31
CA MET A 102 7.06 16.22 11.10
C MET A 102 5.56 16.56 11.16
N LEU A 103 5.25 17.64 11.90
CA LEU A 103 3.91 18.11 12.29
C LEU A 103 2.93 18.29 11.12
N GLU A 104 3.42 18.58 9.91
CA GLU A 104 2.58 18.76 8.71
C GLU A 104 1.92 17.45 8.23
N LEU A 105 2.47 16.29 8.59
CA LEU A 105 1.91 14.97 8.23
C LEU A 105 0.92 14.44 9.30
N GLY A 106 0.84 15.08 10.47
CA GLY A 106 0.13 14.57 11.64
C GLY A 106 -1.34 14.97 11.77
N SER A 107 -1.88 15.82 10.88
CA SER A 107 -3.25 16.33 11.02
C SER A 107 -4.03 16.37 9.69
N GLY A 108 -5.33 16.07 9.75
CA GLY A 108 -6.27 16.24 8.64
C GLY A 108 -6.42 15.03 7.70
N ARG A 109 -6.54 15.29 6.38
CA ARG A 109 -6.87 14.28 5.35
C ARG A 109 -5.84 13.16 5.24
N LEU A 110 -4.57 13.45 5.50
CA LEU A 110 -3.49 12.48 5.38
C LEU A 110 -3.55 11.40 6.46
N GLN A 111 -3.92 11.77 7.68
CA GLN A 111 -4.16 10.82 8.78
C GLN A 111 -5.28 9.84 8.41
N ILE A 112 -6.36 10.34 7.80
CA ILE A 112 -7.46 9.49 7.33
C ILE A 112 -6.96 8.52 6.26
N CYS A 113 -6.18 9.00 5.28
CA CYS A 113 -5.58 8.14 4.26
C CYS A 113 -4.65 7.08 4.87
N ALA A 114 -3.79 7.45 5.81
CA ALA A 114 -2.87 6.51 6.47
C ALA A 114 -3.62 5.42 7.25
N ILE A 115 -4.64 5.79 8.03
CA ILE A 115 -5.47 4.82 8.76
C ILE A 115 -6.27 3.94 7.78
N ALA A 116 -6.82 4.51 6.71
CA ALA A 116 -7.49 3.74 5.68
C ALA A 116 -6.54 2.74 5.00
N SER A 117 -5.32 3.16 4.68
CA SER A 117 -4.27 2.28 4.15
C SER A 117 -3.91 1.16 5.12
N LEU A 118 -3.81 1.44 6.42
CA LEU A 118 -3.62 0.38 7.42
C LEU A 118 -4.75 -0.66 7.38
N LEU A 119 -6.00 -0.20 7.43
CA LEU A 119 -7.17 -1.08 7.41
C LEU A 119 -7.23 -1.91 6.11
N LEU A 120 -7.03 -1.28 4.95
CA LEU A 120 -7.00 -1.96 3.66
C LEU A 120 -5.86 -2.98 3.58
N GLY A 121 -4.67 -2.60 4.04
CA GLY A 121 -3.51 -3.50 4.08
C GLY A 121 -3.76 -4.73 4.94
N ILE A 122 -4.27 -4.54 6.16
CA ILE A 122 -4.62 -5.64 7.07
C ILE A 122 -5.69 -6.54 6.47
N LEU A 123 -6.78 -5.96 5.93
CA LEU A 123 -7.86 -6.75 5.33
C LEU A 123 -7.38 -7.57 4.15
N ILE A 124 -6.62 -6.97 3.22
CA ILE A 124 -6.06 -7.65 2.06
C ILE A 124 -5.13 -8.80 2.48
N LEU A 125 -4.24 -8.56 3.44
CA LEU A 125 -3.30 -9.60 3.92
C LEU A 125 -3.99 -10.73 4.68
N LEU A 126 -4.94 -10.41 5.58
CA LEU A 126 -5.72 -11.42 6.28
C LEU A 126 -6.50 -12.28 5.30
N ASP A 127 -7.03 -11.66 4.25
CA ASP A 127 -7.81 -12.33 3.24
C ASP A 127 -6.93 -13.22 2.34
N ILE A 128 -5.72 -12.78 1.99
CA ILE A 128 -4.70 -13.63 1.34
C ILE A 128 -4.32 -14.81 2.25
N TYR A 129 -4.04 -14.55 3.53
CA TYR A 129 -3.67 -15.58 4.50
C TYR A 129 -4.76 -16.64 4.63
N LYS A 130 -6.01 -16.21 4.79
CA LYS A 130 -7.16 -17.12 4.88
C LYS A 130 -7.36 -17.93 3.60
N SER A 131 -7.28 -17.30 2.42
CA SER A 131 -7.47 -18.00 1.15
C SER A 131 -6.37 -19.01 0.85
N SER A 132 -5.13 -18.70 1.22
CA SER A 132 -3.96 -19.42 0.71
C SER A 132 -3.32 -20.36 1.73
N PHE A 133 -3.53 -20.10 3.02
CA PHE A 133 -2.94 -20.88 4.11
C PHE A 133 -3.97 -21.61 4.96
N LYS A 134 -5.16 -21.04 5.18
CA LYS A 134 -6.19 -21.67 6.02
C LYS A 134 -7.09 -22.67 5.28
N SER A 135 -7.27 -22.54 3.97
CA SER A 135 -8.08 -23.49 3.16
C SER A 135 -7.36 -24.81 2.84
N ALA A 136 -6.17 -25.04 3.38
CA ALA A 136 -5.34 -26.23 3.14
C ALA A 136 -5.20 -27.13 4.39
N ALA A 137 -5.99 -26.86 5.44
CA ALA A 137 -6.13 -27.68 6.64
C ALA A 137 -7.61 -28.05 6.80
#